data_AF-A0A7Z0EG65-F1
#
_entry.id   AF-A0A7Z0EG65-F1
#
_cell.length_a   1.000
_cell.length_b   1.000
_cell.length_c   1.000
_cell.angle_alpha   90.00
_cell.angle_beta   90.00
_cell.angle_gamma   90.00
#
_symmetry.space_group_name_H-M   'P 1'
#
loop_
_entity.id
_entity.type
_entity.pdbx_description
1 polymer ?
#
loop_
_entity_poly.entity_id
_entity_poly.type
_entity_poly.pdbx_seq_one_letter_code
_entity_poly.pdbx_strand_id
1 'polypeptide(L)'
;MFNGASLFVGGGGVLRGLKSLKGLSAAAKLRAMTKLLSSSTGVTVKNGKVKINGVDKMTVDELADIYNDTLHNMDADQATLGKFVPKGPASYEQIAGRAGDAHFSLDGSKWAETQKKFDLTNNEMYELLNKPFLNEIIEKKLPVRFTHEPSKFPDSMLAQELEYLEINGYEYLPETHFALPPGK
;
A
#
# COMPACT_ATOMS: atom_id res chain seq x y z
N MET A 1 -2.99 23.10 26.41
CA MET A 1 -3.68 23.10 25.11
C MET A 1 -2.78 22.42 24.10
N PHE A 2 -3.07 21.17 23.73
CA PHE A 2 -2.32 20.47 22.68
C PHE A 2 -2.81 20.97 21.33
N ASN A 3 -1.97 21.75 20.65
CA ASN A 3 -2.24 22.25 19.31
C ASN A 3 -1.90 21.12 18.32
N GLY A 4 -2.92 20.41 17.83
CA GLY A 4 -2.80 19.28 16.90
C GLY A 4 -2.47 19.69 15.47
N ALA A 5 -1.51 20.59 15.29
CA ALA A 5 -0.98 20.98 14.01
C ALA A 5 0.30 20.18 13.72
N SER A 6 0.36 19.61 12.51
CA SER A 6 1.49 18.87 11.93
C SER A 6 1.66 17.41 12.34
N LEU A 7 0.76 16.54 11.87
CA LEU A 7 1.03 15.09 11.79
C LEU A 7 1.67 14.65 10.47
N PHE A 8 1.84 15.55 9.49
CA PHE A 8 2.38 15.20 8.15
C PHE A 8 3.24 16.29 7.48
N VAL A 9 3.85 17.22 8.24
CA VAL A 9 4.68 18.30 7.63
C VAL A 9 6.18 17.95 7.58
N GLY A 10 6.62 16.84 8.17
CA GLY A 10 7.94 16.25 7.90
C GLY A 10 7.80 15.19 6.81
N GLY A 11 8.77 15.04 5.92
CA GLY A 11 8.78 14.11 4.77
C GLY A 11 8.68 12.60 5.07
N GLY A 12 8.09 12.20 6.20
CA GLY A 12 7.66 10.83 6.45
C GLY A 12 6.24 10.64 5.90
N GLY A 13 6.11 9.81 4.88
CA GLY A 13 4.83 9.58 4.21
C GLY A 13 3.74 8.98 5.09
N VAL A 14 2.51 9.01 4.58
CA VAL A 14 1.27 8.76 5.33
C VAL A 14 1.22 7.35 5.91
N LEU A 15 1.75 6.36 5.20
CA LEU A 15 1.75 4.96 5.63
C LEU A 15 2.72 4.69 6.79
N ARG A 16 3.84 5.42 6.87
CA ARG A 16 4.74 5.35 8.04
C ARG A 16 4.01 5.79 9.30
N GLY A 17 3.29 6.92 9.22
CA GLY A 17 2.50 7.44 10.32
C GLY A 17 1.42 6.48 10.80
N LEU A 18 1.05 5.50 9.96
CA LEU A 18 -0.08 4.63 10.24
C LEU A 18 0.16 3.63 11.37
N LYS A 19 1.41 3.14 11.51
CA LYS A 19 1.82 2.31 12.65
C LYS A 19 1.67 3.01 14.00
N SER A 20 1.69 4.35 13.99
CA SER A 20 1.49 5.18 15.18
C SER A 20 0.04 5.57 15.44
N LEU A 21 -0.94 5.15 14.61
CA LEU A 21 -2.35 5.52 14.80
C LEU A 21 -2.91 5.03 16.15
N LYS A 22 -2.34 3.98 16.74
CA LYS A 22 -2.70 3.49 18.08
C LYS A 22 -2.37 4.55 19.12
N GLY A 23 -3.32 5.46 19.37
CA GLY A 23 -3.19 6.58 20.31
C GLY A 23 -3.62 7.92 19.73
N LEU A 24 -3.82 8.02 18.41
CA LEU A 24 -4.36 9.24 17.79
C LEU A 24 -5.85 9.40 18.06
N SER A 25 -6.29 10.67 18.10
CA SER A 25 -7.72 11.00 18.17
C SER A 25 -8.46 10.50 16.94
N ALA A 26 -9.76 10.22 17.09
CA ALA A 26 -10.61 9.78 15.98
C ALA A 26 -10.56 10.76 14.79
N ALA A 27 -10.53 12.07 15.06
CA ALA A 27 -10.42 13.09 14.02
C ALA A 27 -9.08 13.03 13.26
N ALA A 28 -7.96 12.76 13.96
CA ALA A 28 -6.66 12.63 13.32
C ALA A 28 -6.57 11.38 12.44
N LYS A 29 -7.06 10.23 12.94
CA LYS A 29 -7.15 8.99 12.16
C LYS A 29 -8.01 9.16 10.90
N LEU A 30 -9.18 9.80 11.05
CA LEU A 30 -10.07 10.09 9.94
C LEU A 30 -9.36 10.92 8.86
N ARG A 31 -8.71 12.02 9.23
CA ARG A 31 -7.96 12.86 8.28
C ARG A 31 -6.84 12.10 7.57
N ALA A 32 -6.08 11.28 8.30
CA ALA A 32 -5.02 10.47 7.73
C ALA A 32 -5.56 9.47 6.69
N MET A 33 -6.64 8.73 7.02
CA MET A 33 -7.29 7.81 6.10
C MET A 33 -7.94 8.49 4.90
N THR A 34 -8.58 9.64 5.10
CA THR A 34 -9.13 10.41 3.98
C THR A 34 -8.05 10.84 3.00
N LYS A 35 -6.89 11.30 3.50
CA LYS A 35 -5.74 11.65 2.64
C LYS A 35 -5.19 10.41 1.93
N LEU A 36 -4.99 9.32 2.67
CA LEU A 36 -4.39 8.10 2.12
C LEU A 36 -5.22 7.51 0.96
N LEU A 37 -6.54 7.51 1.10
CA LEU A 37 -7.47 6.91 0.16
C LEU A 37 -8.03 7.89 -0.88
N SER A 38 -7.54 9.14 -0.93
CA SER A 38 -8.14 10.18 -1.77
C SER A 38 -8.03 9.91 -3.27
N SER A 39 -7.03 9.13 -3.70
CA SER A 39 -6.87 8.70 -5.09
C SER A 39 -7.48 7.33 -5.39
N SER A 40 -8.05 6.67 -4.38
CA SER A 40 -8.62 5.33 -4.53
C SER A 40 -10.02 5.42 -5.13
N THR A 41 -10.23 4.72 -6.24
CA THR A 41 -11.45 4.80 -7.04
C THR A 41 -12.63 4.23 -6.25
N GLY A 42 -13.72 5.01 -6.14
CA GLY A 42 -14.93 4.57 -5.45
C GLY A 42 -14.81 4.50 -3.92
N VAL A 43 -13.64 4.79 -3.35
CA VAL A 43 -13.40 4.75 -1.90
C VAL A 43 -13.67 6.13 -1.29
N THR A 44 -14.44 6.17 -0.21
CA THR A 44 -14.69 7.39 0.56
C THR A 44 -14.60 7.11 2.04
N VAL A 45 -14.08 8.07 2.82
CA VAL A 45 -14.01 7.96 4.28
C VAL A 45 -14.89 9.03 4.92
N LYS A 46 -15.92 8.61 5.65
CA LYS A 46 -16.89 9.52 6.29
C LYS A 46 -17.33 8.96 7.62
N ASN A 47 -17.42 9.84 8.63
CA ASN A 47 -17.90 9.49 9.98
C ASN A 47 -17.16 8.27 10.59
N GLY A 48 -15.84 8.16 10.35
CA GLY A 48 -15.03 7.04 10.84
C GLY A 48 -15.26 5.71 10.12
N LYS A 49 -15.99 5.71 9.00
CA LYS A 49 -16.21 4.52 8.16
C LYS A 49 -15.58 4.67 6.80
N VAL A 50 -15.12 3.56 6.26
CA VAL A 50 -14.66 3.40 4.89
C VAL A 50 -15.83 2.83 4.08
N LYS A 51 -16.19 3.58 3.04
CA LYS A 51 -17.25 3.24 2.10
C LYS A 51 -16.64 2.97 0.73
N ILE A 52 -17.17 1.96 0.05
CA ILE A 52 -16.83 1.70 -1.35
C ILE A 52 -18.11 1.73 -2.17
N ASN A 53 -18.12 2.56 -3.21
CA ASN A 53 -19.30 2.79 -4.06
C ASN A 53 -20.56 3.13 -3.23
N GLY A 54 -20.38 3.87 -2.13
CA GLY A 54 -21.45 4.29 -1.21
C GLY A 54 -21.81 3.29 -0.10
N VAL A 55 -21.37 2.03 -0.20
CA VAL A 55 -21.64 0.95 0.75
C VAL A 55 -20.64 0.98 1.90
N ASP A 56 -21.12 0.94 3.15
CA ASP A 56 -20.26 0.81 4.33
C ASP A 56 -19.57 -0.57 4.31
N LYS A 57 -18.22 -0.60 4.30
CA LYS A 57 -17.44 -1.84 4.29
C LYS A 57 -16.77 -2.10 5.63
N MET A 58 -16.10 -1.10 6.21
CA MET A 58 -15.37 -1.23 7.47
C MET A 58 -15.22 0.09 8.20
N THR A 59 -14.73 0.05 9.43
CA THR A 59 -14.31 1.25 10.17
C THR A 59 -12.88 1.69 9.79
N VAL A 60 -12.54 2.94 10.06
CA VAL A 60 -11.17 3.47 9.94
C VAL A 60 -10.19 2.71 10.81
N ASP A 61 -10.62 2.26 12.00
CA ASP A 61 -9.77 1.49 12.91
C ASP A 61 -9.48 0.09 12.37
N GLU A 62 -10.49 -0.59 11.82
CA GLU A 62 -10.27 -1.90 11.17
C GLU A 62 -9.32 -1.81 9.98
N LEU A 63 -9.46 -0.78 9.14
CA LEU A 63 -8.52 -0.58 8.04
C LEU A 63 -7.10 -0.27 8.55
N ALA A 64 -6.98 0.55 9.58
CA ALA A 64 -5.69 0.83 10.20
C ALA A 64 -5.02 -0.43 10.75
N ASP A 65 -5.79 -1.33 11.37
CA ASP A 65 -5.29 -2.61 11.86
C ASP A 65 -4.83 -3.53 10.72
N ILE A 66 -5.57 -3.57 9.60
CA ILE A 66 -5.12 -4.28 8.40
C ILE A 66 -3.76 -3.75 7.95
N TYR A 67 -3.61 -2.43 7.77
CA TYR A 67 -2.34 -1.87 7.33
C TYR A 67 -1.18 -2.10 8.31
N ASN A 68 -1.45 -2.09 9.62
CA ASN A 68 -0.44 -2.40 10.63
C ASN A 68 0.12 -3.81 10.47
N ASP A 69 -0.75 -4.74 10.10
CA ASP A 69 -0.41 -6.14 9.85
C ASP A 69 0.30 -6.34 8.50
N THR A 70 0.08 -5.46 7.51
CA THR A 70 0.57 -5.67 6.14
C THR A 70 1.79 -4.88 5.72
N LEU A 71 2.06 -3.74 6.33
CA LEU A 71 3.11 -2.83 5.86
C LEU A 71 4.40 -3.06 6.61
N HIS A 72 5.48 -3.32 5.88
CA HIS A 72 6.78 -3.66 6.44
C HIS A 72 7.85 -2.71 5.93
N ASN A 73 8.81 -2.36 6.80
CA ASN A 73 10.00 -1.55 6.49
C ASN A 73 9.71 -0.25 5.72
N MET A 74 8.63 0.47 6.09
CA MET A 74 8.23 1.71 5.40
C MET A 74 9.24 2.89 5.50
N ASP A 75 10.32 2.70 6.25
CA ASP A 75 11.45 3.64 6.39
C ASP A 75 12.61 3.31 5.44
N ALA A 76 12.49 2.25 4.62
CA ALA A 76 13.51 1.89 3.65
C ALA A 76 13.58 2.87 2.48
N ASP A 77 14.77 2.98 1.87
CA ASP A 77 15.04 3.82 0.71
C ASP A 77 14.62 3.17 -0.63
N GLN A 78 14.05 1.97 -0.57
CA GLN A 78 13.64 1.14 -1.70
C GLN A 78 12.41 0.30 -1.33
N ALA A 79 11.60 -0.03 -2.32
CA ALA A 79 10.51 -0.99 -2.19
C ALA A 79 10.73 -2.26 -3.01
N THR A 80 10.10 -3.37 -2.61
CA THR A 80 10.04 -4.61 -3.39
C THR A 80 8.58 -5.00 -3.66
N LEU A 81 8.28 -5.26 -4.93
CA LEU A 81 7.02 -5.84 -5.41
C LEU A 81 7.26 -7.20 -6.07
N GLY A 82 6.21 -8.01 -6.16
CA GLY A 82 6.29 -9.29 -6.84
C GLY A 82 5.13 -10.21 -6.55
N LYS A 83 5.24 -11.44 -7.07
CA LYS A 83 4.24 -12.47 -6.82
C LYS A 83 4.48 -13.12 -5.46
N PHE A 84 3.40 -13.32 -4.72
CA PHE A 84 3.38 -14.25 -3.60
C PHE A 84 3.49 -15.68 -4.12
N VAL A 85 4.45 -16.44 -3.59
CA VAL A 85 4.65 -17.86 -3.85
C VAL A 85 4.56 -18.57 -2.50
N PRO A 86 3.50 -19.36 -2.24
CA PRO A 86 3.29 -20.00 -0.94
C PRO A 86 4.52 -20.76 -0.46
N LYS A 87 5.11 -20.32 0.66
CA LYS A 87 6.29 -20.92 1.31
C LYS A 87 7.53 -21.05 0.39
N GLY A 88 7.62 -20.25 -0.67
CA GLY A 88 8.74 -20.27 -1.61
C GLY A 88 9.84 -19.28 -1.19
N PRO A 89 11.14 -19.65 -1.23
CA PRO A 89 12.23 -18.71 -0.98
C PRO A 89 12.34 -17.61 -2.05
N ALA A 90 11.67 -17.78 -3.19
CA ALA A 90 11.55 -16.78 -4.25
C ALA A 90 10.32 -15.87 -4.09
N SER A 91 9.51 -16.07 -3.04
CA SER A 91 8.38 -15.19 -2.77
C SER A 91 8.87 -13.79 -2.42
N TYR A 92 8.20 -12.77 -2.95
CA TYR A 92 8.70 -11.40 -2.90
C TYR A 92 8.89 -10.89 -1.47
N GLU A 93 8.03 -11.27 -0.52
CA GLU A 93 8.14 -10.84 0.87
C GLU A 93 9.39 -11.39 1.56
N GLN A 94 9.85 -12.58 1.16
CA GLN A 94 11.09 -13.17 1.66
C GLN A 94 12.32 -12.48 1.08
N ILE A 95 12.23 -12.00 -0.16
CA ILE A 95 13.30 -11.23 -0.80
C ILE A 95 13.34 -9.82 -0.19
N ALA A 96 12.20 -9.16 -0.06
CA ALA A 96 12.06 -7.85 0.55
C ALA A 96 12.56 -7.84 2.00
N GLY A 97 12.17 -8.84 2.79
CA GLY A 97 12.63 -8.99 4.18
C GLY A 97 14.14 -9.16 4.30
N ARG A 98 14.78 -9.91 3.39
CA ARG A 98 16.24 -10.08 3.35
C ARG A 98 16.98 -8.84 2.86
N ALA A 99 16.39 -8.10 1.91
CA ALA A 99 16.95 -6.87 1.38
C ALA A 99 16.76 -5.67 2.32
N GLY A 100 15.80 -5.75 3.26
CA GLY A 100 15.41 -4.62 4.10
C GLY A 100 14.47 -3.64 3.40
N ASP A 101 13.88 -4.04 2.27
CA ASP A 101 13.03 -3.18 1.44
C ASP A 101 11.63 -2.99 2.04
N ALA A 102 11.03 -1.83 1.75
CA ALA A 102 9.62 -1.59 2.01
C ALA A 102 8.77 -2.58 1.19
N HIS A 103 7.78 -3.21 1.81
CA HIS A 103 6.89 -4.11 1.11
C HIS A 103 5.53 -4.19 1.81
N PHE A 104 4.50 -4.41 1.01
CA PHE A 104 3.19 -4.83 1.48
C PHE A 104 3.16 -6.36 1.50
N SER A 105 2.76 -7.01 2.60
CA SER A 105 2.51 -8.45 2.65
C SER A 105 1.29 -8.74 3.51
N LEU A 106 0.26 -9.31 2.91
CA LEU A 106 -0.86 -9.89 3.64
C LEU A 106 -0.79 -11.39 3.42
N ASP A 107 -0.77 -12.16 4.51
CA ASP A 107 -0.89 -13.62 4.42
C ASP A 107 -2.06 -13.98 3.49
N GLY A 108 -1.85 -14.90 2.55
CA GLY A 108 -2.89 -15.31 1.60
C GLY A 108 -4.19 -15.76 2.28
N SER A 109 -4.12 -16.37 3.47
CA SER A 109 -5.33 -16.68 4.24
C SER A 109 -6.00 -15.41 4.75
N LYS A 110 -5.23 -14.45 5.26
CA LYS A 110 -5.74 -13.15 5.72
C LYS A 110 -6.32 -12.32 4.58
N TRP A 111 -5.81 -12.44 3.35
CA TRP A 111 -6.39 -11.79 2.18
C TRP A 111 -7.80 -12.30 1.93
N ALA A 112 -7.97 -13.62 1.81
CA ALA A 112 -9.28 -14.24 1.60
C ALA A 112 -10.23 -13.99 2.78
N GLU A 113 -9.73 -14.02 4.02
CA GLU A 113 -10.50 -13.69 5.22
C GLU A 113 -10.97 -12.24 5.22
N THR A 114 -10.11 -11.29 4.86
CA THR A 114 -10.46 -9.86 4.75
C THR A 114 -11.53 -9.65 3.70
N GLN A 115 -11.37 -10.25 2.52
CA GLN A 115 -12.38 -10.21 1.47
C GLN A 115 -13.72 -10.74 1.95
N LYS A 116 -13.72 -11.90 2.61
CA LYS A 116 -14.95 -12.52 3.11
C LYS A 116 -15.59 -11.70 4.23
N LYS A 117 -14.80 -11.18 5.17
CA LYS A 117 -15.29 -10.41 6.33
C LYS A 117 -16.00 -9.13 5.89
N PHE A 118 -15.45 -8.45 4.90
CA PHE A 118 -15.93 -7.14 4.46
C PHE A 118 -16.63 -7.15 3.10
N ASP A 119 -16.84 -8.33 2.52
CA ASP A 119 -17.46 -8.52 1.21
C ASP A 119 -16.74 -7.72 0.10
N LEU A 120 -15.42 -7.88 -0.01
CA LEU A 120 -14.59 -7.12 -0.95
C LEU A 120 -14.19 -7.94 -2.17
N THR A 121 -14.36 -7.35 -3.34
CA THR A 121 -13.80 -7.86 -4.59
C THR A 121 -12.28 -7.64 -4.66
N ASN A 122 -11.59 -8.32 -5.59
CA ASN A 122 -10.14 -8.12 -5.79
C ASN A 122 -9.81 -6.66 -6.15
N ASN A 123 -10.64 -6.01 -6.96
CA ASN A 123 -10.43 -4.60 -7.34
C ASN A 123 -10.58 -3.67 -6.13
N GLU A 124 -11.54 -3.94 -5.25
CA GLU A 124 -11.71 -3.16 -4.03
C GLU A 124 -10.54 -3.36 -3.06
N MET A 125 -10.02 -4.59 -2.96
CA MET A 125 -8.80 -4.87 -2.20
C MET A 125 -7.60 -4.10 -2.78
N TYR A 126 -7.45 -4.06 -4.11
CA TYR A 126 -6.39 -3.30 -4.78
C TYR A 126 -6.49 -1.79 -4.46
N GLU A 127 -7.68 -1.20 -4.61
CA GLU A 127 -7.92 0.21 -4.32
C GLU A 127 -7.72 0.56 -2.84
N LEU A 128 -7.99 -0.38 -1.92
CA LEU A 128 -7.78 -0.19 -0.49
C LEU A 128 -6.35 -0.43 -0.03
N LEU A 129 -5.64 -1.42 -0.57
CA LEU A 129 -4.39 -1.90 0.03
C LEU A 129 -3.17 -1.64 -0.85
N ASN A 130 -3.23 -2.04 -2.12
CA ASN A 130 -2.10 -1.91 -3.05
C ASN A 130 -1.89 -0.47 -3.49
N LYS A 131 -2.93 0.20 -4.00
CA LYS A 131 -2.81 1.56 -4.54
C LYS A 131 -2.29 2.57 -3.51
N PRO A 132 -2.74 2.56 -2.24
CA PRO A 132 -2.15 3.42 -1.21
C PRO A 132 -0.66 3.17 -0.95
N PHE A 133 -0.20 1.91 -1.02
CA PHE A 133 1.22 1.57 -0.92
C PHE A 133 2.01 2.09 -2.14
N LEU A 134 1.47 1.96 -3.35
CA LEU A 134 2.08 2.52 -4.57
C LEU A 134 2.17 4.06 -4.49
N ASN A 135 1.15 4.73 -3.98
CA ASN A 135 1.17 6.18 -3.79
C ASN A 135 2.28 6.62 -2.84
N GLU A 136 2.50 5.88 -1.75
CA GLU A 136 3.59 6.15 -0.82
C GLU A 136 4.97 5.98 -1.49
N ILE A 137 5.12 4.93 -2.31
CA ILE A 137 6.32 4.72 -3.15
C ILE A 137 6.56 5.93 -4.06
N ILE A 138 5.50 6.40 -4.75
CA ILE A 138 5.53 7.54 -5.66
C ILE A 138 5.88 8.84 -4.91
N GLU A 139 5.20 9.13 -3.80
CA GLU A 139 5.42 10.34 -2.98
C GLU A 139 6.87 10.42 -2.48
N LYS A 140 7.44 9.26 -2.10
CA LYS A 140 8.82 9.15 -1.62
C LYS A 140 9.87 8.97 -2.72
N LYS A 141 9.45 8.79 -3.99
CA LYS A 141 10.34 8.47 -5.12
C LYS A 141 11.28 7.28 -4.82
N LEU A 142 10.71 6.22 -4.26
CA LEU A 142 11.49 5.01 -3.96
C LEU A 142 11.71 4.21 -5.26
N PRO A 143 12.94 3.78 -5.58
CA PRO A 143 13.13 2.72 -6.56
C PRO A 143 12.35 1.47 -6.14
N VAL A 144 11.84 0.73 -7.13
CA VAL A 144 11.05 -0.47 -6.89
C VAL A 144 11.72 -1.66 -7.54
N ARG A 145 12.11 -2.65 -6.74
CA ARG A 145 12.57 -3.94 -7.22
C ARG A 145 11.36 -4.83 -7.53
N PHE A 146 11.36 -5.44 -8.70
CA PHE A 146 10.44 -6.51 -9.06
C PHE A 146 11.15 -7.85 -8.94
N THR A 147 10.60 -8.75 -8.12
CA THR A 147 11.17 -10.12 -7.97
C THR A 147 10.78 -11.05 -9.11
N HIS A 148 9.80 -10.65 -9.90
CA HIS A 148 9.28 -11.36 -11.06
C HIS A 148 9.03 -10.34 -12.15
N GLU A 149 9.29 -10.72 -13.40
CA GLU A 149 9.07 -9.84 -14.55
C GLU A 149 7.56 -9.65 -14.79
N PRO A 150 7.00 -8.43 -14.67
CA PRO A 150 5.55 -8.23 -14.78
C PRO A 150 4.97 -8.56 -16.17
N SER A 151 5.76 -8.38 -17.23
CA SER A 151 5.40 -8.70 -18.63
C SER A 151 5.00 -10.16 -18.83
N LYS A 152 5.51 -11.08 -18.00
CA LYS A 152 5.17 -12.52 -18.02
C LYS A 152 3.80 -12.82 -17.41
N PHE A 153 3.16 -11.83 -16.79
CA PHE A 153 1.89 -11.97 -16.07
C PHE A 153 0.94 -10.80 -16.37
N PRO A 154 0.57 -10.57 -17.64
CA PRO A 154 -0.17 -9.37 -18.06
C PRO A 154 -1.52 -9.18 -17.35
N ASP A 155 -2.22 -10.26 -17.01
CA ASP A 155 -3.52 -10.21 -16.32
C ASP A 155 -3.39 -10.23 -14.78
N SER A 156 -2.20 -9.94 -14.24
CA SER A 156 -1.95 -10.03 -12.80
C SER A 156 -1.88 -8.66 -12.13
N MET A 157 -2.13 -8.67 -10.81
CA MET A 157 -1.99 -7.48 -9.98
C MET A 157 -0.57 -6.89 -10.05
N LEU A 158 0.46 -7.71 -10.29
CA LEU A 158 1.83 -7.24 -10.48
C LEU A 158 2.01 -6.41 -11.75
N ALA A 159 1.33 -6.80 -12.84
CA ALA A 159 1.34 -6.00 -14.08
C ALA A 159 0.58 -4.69 -13.87
N GLN A 160 -0.55 -4.73 -13.16
CA GLN A 160 -1.32 -3.54 -12.80
C GLN A 160 -0.52 -2.58 -11.89
N GLU A 161 0.25 -3.10 -10.94
CA GLU A 161 1.14 -2.30 -10.09
C GLU A 161 2.23 -1.60 -10.91
N LEU A 162 2.85 -2.30 -11.88
CA LEU A 162 3.81 -1.70 -12.78
C LEU A 162 3.16 -0.61 -13.65
N GLU A 163 2.04 -0.91 -14.30
CA GLU A 163 1.30 0.05 -15.13
C GLU A 163 0.97 1.33 -14.34
N TYR A 164 0.54 1.18 -13.09
CA TYR A 164 0.25 2.33 -12.22
C TYR A 164 1.51 3.16 -11.92
N LEU A 165 2.66 2.54 -11.69
CA LEU A 165 3.93 3.25 -11.51
C LEU A 165 4.34 3.99 -12.79
N GLU A 166 4.23 3.36 -13.96
CA GLU A 166 4.61 3.93 -15.27
C GLU A 166 3.74 5.13 -15.64
N ILE A 167 2.43 5.07 -15.43
CA ILE A 167 1.52 6.22 -15.60
C ILE A 167 1.91 7.40 -14.69
N ASN A 168 2.54 7.11 -13.54
CA ASN A 168 3.07 8.11 -12.62
C ASN A 168 4.55 8.48 -12.90
N GLY A 169 5.07 8.12 -14.08
CA GLY A 169 6.36 8.55 -14.59
C GLY A 169 7.54 7.68 -14.17
N TYR A 170 7.31 6.50 -13.60
CA TYR A 170 8.39 5.54 -13.37
C TYR A 170 8.81 4.88 -14.69
N GLU A 171 10.10 4.55 -14.79
CA GLU A 171 10.66 3.79 -15.90
C GLU A 171 11.09 2.41 -15.42
N TYR A 172 10.52 1.36 -16.00
CA TYR A 172 10.93 -0.01 -15.73
C TYR A 172 12.11 -0.43 -16.61
N LEU A 173 13.13 -0.98 -15.95
CA LEU A 173 14.37 -1.47 -16.53
C LEU A 173 14.36 -3.00 -16.53
N PRO A 174 14.07 -3.66 -17.67
CA PRO A 174 13.96 -5.12 -17.73
C PRO A 174 15.25 -5.84 -17.33
N GLU A 175 16.41 -5.26 -17.61
CA GLU A 175 17.73 -5.86 -17.34
C GLU A 175 18.03 -6.03 -15.85
N THR A 176 17.50 -5.13 -15.02
CA THR A 176 17.73 -5.12 -13.56
C THR A 176 16.47 -5.46 -12.77
N HIS A 177 15.32 -5.53 -13.44
CA HIS A 177 13.99 -5.65 -12.84
C HIS A 177 13.70 -4.54 -11.82
N PHE A 178 14.12 -3.32 -12.12
CA PHE A 178 13.81 -2.13 -11.30
C PHE A 178 12.89 -1.18 -12.03
N ALA A 179 11.91 -0.60 -11.34
CA ALA A 179 11.27 0.64 -11.76
C ALA A 179 11.91 1.81 -11.02
N LEU A 180 12.38 2.81 -11.77
CA LEU A 180 13.02 4.01 -11.23
C LEU A 180 12.04 5.19 -11.28
N PRO A 181 12.00 6.03 -10.23
CA PRO A 181 11.17 7.22 -10.21
C PRO A 181 11.65 8.27 -11.23
N PRO A 182 10.78 9.19 -11.66
CA PRO A 182 11.15 10.23 -12.61
C PRO A 182 12.24 11.15 -12.04
N GLY A 183 13.24 11.46 -12.89
CA GLY A 183 14.33 12.39 -12.58
C GLY A 183 15.44 11.80 -11.70
N LYS A 184 15.64 10.47 -11.74
CA LYS A 184 16.85 9.80 -11.24
C LYS A 184 17.81 9.47 -12.37
#